data_AF-A0A657LS53-F1
#
_entry.id   AF-A0A657LS53-F1
#
_cell.length_a   1.000
_cell.length_b   1.000
_cell.length_c   1.000
_cell.angle_alpha   90.00
_cell.angle_beta   90.00
_cell.angle_gamma   90.00
#
_symmetry.space_group_name_H-M   'P 1'
#
loop_
_entity.id
_entity.type
_entity.pdbx_description
1 polymer ?
#
loop_
_entity_poly.entity_id
_entity_poly.type
_entity_poly.pdbx_seq_one_letter_code
_entity_poly.pdbx_strand_id
1 'polypeptide(L)'
;MATLEPGMTFSTFLLTSVFFATIATGLLAPSNKAAAQDSRSLCDTLASSRYDTTRPPGLAGVEQEKIDTAKALPACRDAQAKAPADARLAFQLGRTLMQDGKEKEALVLFEQAATAGHPTAMVNLGVALHETKPDEAFSWYSRAAALGDLLGQYNLGVAYQDGVGTPVDVTQALAWLQKSSNQGDDVAAYNIAIIHDEGTLVPENTDKALTYYRLAVDRGNTDAMVNLGIMYEKGEGVAADVATALGLYKHAAGLGDADAKAEVDRLEADDDRQE
;
A
#
# COMPACT_ATOMS: atom_id res chain seq x y z
N MET A 1 -44.42 44.56 -27.00
CA MET A 1 -43.44 45.66 -27.08
C MET A 1 -43.71 46.60 -25.92
N ALA A 2 -42.74 46.80 -25.01
CA ALA A 2 -42.57 47.90 -24.04
C ALA A 2 -43.78 48.26 -23.13
N THR A 3 -43.69 48.52 -21.81
CA THR A 3 -42.60 48.79 -20.86
C THR A 3 -43.20 48.89 -19.43
N LEU A 4 -42.46 48.36 -18.44
CA LEU A 4 -42.19 48.87 -17.08
C LEU A 4 -43.29 49.05 -15.98
N GLU A 5 -43.23 48.15 -14.97
CA GLU A 5 -43.01 48.35 -13.50
C GLU A 5 -43.95 49.28 -12.67
N PRO A 6 -44.29 48.99 -11.38
CA PRO A 6 -43.29 48.88 -10.30
C PRO A 6 -43.60 47.98 -9.06
N GLY A 7 -42.55 47.63 -8.31
CA GLY A 7 -42.73 47.16 -6.93
C GLY A 7 -41.47 46.71 -6.17
N MET A 8 -40.54 47.62 -5.87
CA MET A 8 -39.55 47.41 -4.80
C MET A 8 -39.50 48.60 -3.85
N THR A 9 -39.67 48.31 -2.56
CA THR A 9 -39.67 49.26 -1.46
C THR A 9 -38.24 49.58 -1.00
N PHE A 10 -37.99 50.87 -0.80
CA PHE A 10 -36.83 51.40 -0.10
C PHE A 10 -36.97 51.16 1.40
N SER A 11 -35.92 50.67 2.05
CA SER A 11 -35.69 50.92 3.48
C SER A 11 -34.25 51.40 3.66
N THR A 12 -34.14 52.69 3.96
CA THR A 12 -32.94 53.38 4.40
C THR A 12 -32.70 53.09 5.87
N PHE A 13 -31.48 52.69 6.27
CA PHE A 13 -31.02 52.93 7.63
C PHE A 13 -29.57 53.40 7.65
N LEU A 14 -29.35 54.34 8.56
CA LEU A 14 -28.24 55.29 8.66
C LEU A 14 -26.92 54.64 9.09
N LEU A 15 -25.82 55.08 8.46
CA LEU A 15 -24.48 54.95 9.03
C LEU A 15 -24.36 55.86 10.27
N THR A 16 -23.97 55.29 11.41
CA THR A 16 -23.23 56.03 12.44
C THR A 16 -21.99 55.23 12.80
N SER A 17 -20.85 55.78 12.39
CA SER A 17 -19.52 55.30 12.71
C SER A 17 -19.21 55.61 14.18
N VAL A 18 -18.83 54.58 14.95
CA VAL A 18 -18.16 54.77 16.24
C VAL A 18 -16.79 54.11 16.15
N PHE A 19 -15.76 54.95 16.12
CA PHE A 19 -14.38 54.56 16.30
C PHE A 19 -14.16 54.21 17.79
N PHE A 20 -13.85 52.95 18.08
CA PHE A 20 -13.16 52.59 19.31
C PHE A 20 -11.73 52.16 18.95
N ALA A 21 -10.77 53.00 19.35
CA ALA A 21 -9.37 52.65 19.38
C ALA A 21 -9.13 51.81 20.63
N THR A 22 -8.82 50.51 20.45
CA THR A 22 -8.38 49.66 21.55
C THR A 22 -6.90 49.33 21.35
N ILE A 23 -6.15 49.69 22.39
CA ILE A 23 -4.70 49.60 22.53
C ILE A 23 -4.26 48.14 22.39
N ALA A 24 -3.23 47.94 21.57
CA ALA A 24 -2.53 46.67 21.41
C ALA A 24 -1.83 46.28 22.72
N THR A 25 -2.32 45.22 23.37
CA THR A 25 -1.51 44.37 24.25
C THR A 25 -1.20 43.09 23.48
N GLY A 26 0.02 43.02 22.95
CA GLY A 26 0.56 41.81 22.35
C GLY A 26 0.67 40.71 23.41
N LEU A 27 -0.23 39.73 23.36
CA LEU A 27 0.12 38.37 23.70
C LEU A 27 0.58 37.70 22.41
N LEU A 28 1.90 37.69 22.20
CA LEU A 28 2.53 36.65 21.40
C LEU A 28 2.19 35.32 22.08
N ALA A 29 1.12 34.67 21.63
CA ALA A 29 0.95 33.25 21.89
C ALA A 29 2.22 32.58 21.36
N PRO A 30 2.93 31.77 22.17
CA PRO A 30 4.07 31.04 21.65
C PRO A 30 3.54 30.20 20.49
N SER A 31 4.06 30.43 19.28
CA SER A 31 3.82 29.56 18.15
C SER A 31 4.34 28.19 18.56
N ASN A 32 3.42 27.29 18.91
CA ASN A 32 3.72 25.96 19.42
C ASN A 32 4.14 25.05 18.26
N LYS A 33 5.15 25.48 17.47
CA LYS A 33 5.80 24.67 16.44
C LYS A 33 6.86 23.73 17.03
N ALA A 34 7.15 23.83 18.33
CA ALA A 34 8.16 23.04 19.02
C ALA A 34 7.58 21.95 19.95
N ALA A 35 6.27 21.70 19.89
CA ALA A 35 5.59 20.69 20.72
C ALA A 35 4.55 19.91 19.90
N ALA A 36 4.94 19.38 18.74
CA ALA A 36 4.38 18.08 18.32
C ALA A 36 4.96 17.03 19.29
N GLN A 37 4.47 17.08 20.53
CA GLN A 37 4.85 16.22 21.63
C GLN A 37 4.60 14.80 21.16
N ASP A 38 5.59 13.94 21.33
CA ASP A 38 5.60 12.58 20.82
C ASP A 38 4.36 11.80 21.29
N SER A 39 3.29 11.79 20.48
CA SER A 39 2.03 11.13 20.79
C SER A 39 2.10 9.61 20.57
N ARG A 40 3.30 9.06 20.41
CA ARG A 40 3.54 7.62 20.22
C ARG A 40 3.20 6.87 21.50
N SER A 41 2.22 5.99 21.39
CA SER A 41 1.94 4.99 22.40
C SER A 41 2.96 3.86 22.33
N LEU A 42 3.05 3.07 23.40
CA LEU A 42 3.80 1.81 23.36
C LEU A 42 3.24 0.84 22.30
N CYS A 43 1.94 0.90 22.02
CA CYS A 43 1.32 0.12 20.95
C CYS A 43 1.92 0.47 19.58
N ASP A 44 2.13 1.76 19.28
CA ASP A 44 2.71 2.19 18.00
C ASP A 44 4.10 1.58 17.77
N THR A 45 4.91 1.53 18.83
CA THR A 45 6.26 0.96 18.74
C THR A 45 6.24 -0.56 18.50
N LEU A 46 5.26 -1.26 19.07
CA LEU A 46 5.21 -2.71 19.06
C LEU A 46 4.40 -3.29 17.89
N ALA A 47 3.50 -2.51 17.28
CA ALA A 47 2.49 -3.04 16.36
C ALA A 47 2.18 -2.15 15.15
N SER A 48 2.83 -0.99 14.94
CA SER A 48 2.63 -0.23 13.68
C SER A 48 3.23 -0.96 12.47
N SER A 49 2.50 -1.00 11.35
CA SER A 49 2.99 -1.63 10.11
C SER A 49 3.96 -0.70 9.39
N ARG A 50 4.89 -1.26 8.62
CA ARG A 50 5.72 -0.45 7.72
C ARG A 50 4.96 0.15 6.55
N TYR A 51 3.83 -0.45 6.19
CA TYR A 51 2.94 -0.01 5.13
C TYR A 51 1.84 0.93 5.62
N ASP A 52 1.70 1.10 6.94
CA ASP A 52 0.70 2.00 7.52
C ASP A 52 1.14 3.46 7.34
N THR A 53 0.42 4.17 6.47
CA THR A 53 0.66 5.59 6.17
C THR A 53 0.25 6.52 7.31
N THR A 54 -0.51 6.03 8.29
CA THR A 54 -0.92 6.76 9.49
C THR A 54 0.06 6.58 10.66
N ARG A 55 1.06 5.71 10.49
CA ARG A 55 2.10 5.43 11.49
C ARG A 55 2.83 6.72 11.90
N PRO A 56 3.08 6.92 13.22
CA PRO A 56 3.86 8.04 13.69
C PRO A 56 5.27 8.09 13.06
N PRO A 57 5.77 9.29 12.72
CA PRO A 57 7.06 9.45 12.06
C PRO A 57 8.22 8.93 12.92
N GLY A 58 9.23 8.37 12.27
CA GLY A 58 10.44 7.85 12.93
C GLY A 58 10.32 6.43 13.49
N LEU A 59 9.20 5.73 13.25
CA LEU A 59 9.07 4.30 13.55
C LEU A 59 9.44 3.46 12.33
N ALA A 60 10.26 2.43 12.52
CA ALA A 60 10.63 1.50 11.45
C ALA A 60 9.45 0.58 11.04
N GLY A 61 8.52 0.33 11.97
CA GLY A 61 7.40 -0.61 11.80
C GLY A 61 7.80 -2.03 12.17
N VAL A 62 6.79 -2.87 12.39
CA VAL A 62 6.92 -4.28 12.77
C VAL A 62 6.17 -5.12 11.75
N GLU A 63 6.87 -6.05 11.11
CA GLU A 63 6.28 -7.05 10.22
C GLU A 63 5.29 -7.92 11.00
N GLN A 64 4.25 -8.39 10.33
CA GLN A 64 3.09 -9.04 10.98
C GLN A 64 3.52 -10.24 11.84
N GLU A 65 4.35 -11.10 11.29
CA GLU A 65 4.86 -12.31 11.91
C GLU A 65 5.89 -12.07 13.03
N LYS A 66 6.41 -10.83 13.12
CA LYS A 66 7.39 -10.42 14.13
C LYS A 66 6.78 -9.69 15.32
N ILE A 67 5.45 -9.53 15.36
CA ILE A 67 4.75 -8.91 16.49
C ILE A 67 4.87 -9.83 17.72
N ASP A 68 5.52 -9.34 18.78
CA ASP A 68 5.53 -9.97 20.10
C ASP A 68 4.19 -9.72 20.79
N THR A 69 3.24 -10.65 20.61
CA THR A 69 1.85 -10.49 21.09
C THR A 69 1.77 -10.38 22.61
N ALA A 70 2.67 -11.04 23.35
CA ALA A 70 2.72 -10.98 24.80
C ALA A 70 3.00 -9.56 25.31
N LYS A 71 3.84 -8.78 24.60
CA LYS A 71 4.09 -7.37 24.92
C LYS A 71 3.07 -6.43 24.28
N ALA A 72 2.72 -6.66 23.02
CA ALA A 72 1.90 -5.75 22.23
C ALA A 72 0.43 -5.72 22.70
N LEU A 73 -0.17 -6.88 23.02
CA LEU A 73 -1.59 -6.95 23.40
C LEU A 73 -1.96 -6.07 24.59
N PRO A 74 -1.28 -6.15 25.76
CA PRO A 74 -1.63 -5.28 26.89
C PRO A 74 -1.44 -3.80 26.56
N ALA A 75 -0.38 -3.44 25.84
CA ALA A 75 -0.12 -2.06 25.44
C ALA A 75 -1.19 -1.52 24.48
N CYS A 76 -1.57 -2.30 23.47
CA CYS A 76 -2.57 -1.91 22.48
C CYS A 76 -3.98 -1.86 23.05
N ARG A 77 -4.33 -2.77 23.98
CA ARG A 77 -5.62 -2.70 24.68
C ARG A 77 -5.73 -1.46 25.57
N ASP A 78 -4.69 -1.15 26.32
CA ASP A 78 -4.65 0.06 27.15
C ASP A 78 -4.74 1.33 26.30
N ALA A 79 -3.98 1.40 25.20
CA ALA A 79 -4.03 2.53 24.27
C ALA A 79 -5.42 2.70 23.65
N GLN A 80 -6.03 1.61 23.16
CA GLN A 80 -7.37 1.63 22.57
C GLN A 80 -8.45 2.01 23.60
N ALA A 81 -8.32 1.56 24.86
CA ALA A 81 -9.26 1.93 25.91
C ALA A 81 -9.22 3.43 26.24
N LYS A 82 -8.04 4.06 26.16
CA LYS A 82 -7.86 5.50 26.37
C LYS A 82 -8.34 6.34 25.19
N ALA A 83 -8.28 5.80 23.97
CA ALA A 83 -8.66 6.50 22.75
C ALA A 83 -9.49 5.58 21.82
N PRO A 84 -10.74 5.23 22.21
CA PRO A 84 -11.52 4.21 21.51
C PRO A 84 -11.93 4.61 20.08
N ALA A 85 -11.88 5.89 19.74
CA ALA A 85 -12.19 6.41 18.41
C ALA A 85 -10.94 6.55 17.50
N ASP A 86 -9.72 6.28 18.02
CA ASP A 86 -8.50 6.36 17.22
C ASP A 86 -8.42 5.15 16.27
N ALA A 87 -8.61 5.40 14.97
CA ALA A 87 -8.60 4.37 13.93
C ALA A 87 -7.24 3.67 13.79
N ARG A 88 -6.14 4.39 14.05
CA ARG A 88 -4.78 3.84 14.00
C ARG A 88 -4.58 2.82 15.12
N LEU A 89 -4.97 3.18 16.34
CA LEU A 89 -4.85 2.26 17.48
C LEU A 89 -5.76 1.05 17.34
N ALA A 90 -6.96 1.23 16.77
CA ALA A 90 -7.87 0.12 16.47
C ALA A 90 -7.21 -0.85 15.48
N PHE A 91 -6.63 -0.32 14.39
CA PHE A 91 -5.90 -1.12 13.42
C PHE A 91 -4.72 -1.89 14.04
N GLN A 92 -3.90 -1.24 14.86
CA GLN A 92 -2.75 -1.90 15.52
C GLN A 92 -3.17 -3.01 16.49
N LEU A 93 -4.22 -2.78 17.28
CA LEU A 93 -4.78 -3.83 18.12
C LEU A 93 -5.35 -4.98 17.27
N GLY A 94 -6.01 -4.66 16.15
CA GLY A 94 -6.48 -5.65 15.19
C GLY A 94 -5.36 -6.52 14.64
N ARG A 95 -4.26 -5.92 14.18
CA ARG A 95 -3.05 -6.64 13.74
C ARG A 95 -2.48 -7.55 14.82
N THR A 96 -2.41 -7.05 16.05
CA THR A 96 -1.88 -7.81 17.18
C THR A 96 -2.76 -9.02 17.50
N LEU A 97 -4.08 -8.85 17.48
CA LEU A 97 -5.05 -9.93 17.68
C LEU A 97 -5.02 -10.95 16.53
N MET A 98 -4.84 -10.49 15.29
CA MET A 98 -4.65 -11.37 14.14
C MET A 98 -3.42 -12.28 14.34
N GLN A 99 -2.29 -11.71 14.77
CA GLN A 99 -1.09 -12.49 15.09
C GLN A 99 -1.30 -13.45 16.27
N ASP A 100 -2.13 -13.07 17.23
CA ASP A 100 -2.51 -13.90 18.38
C ASP A 100 -3.54 -15.00 18.05
N GLY A 101 -3.94 -15.13 16.78
CA GLY A 101 -4.93 -16.12 16.33
C GLY A 101 -6.38 -15.76 16.66
N LYS A 102 -6.65 -14.52 17.07
CA LYS A 102 -7.98 -13.99 17.40
C LYS A 102 -8.60 -13.26 16.21
N GLU A 103 -8.69 -13.97 15.09
CA GLU A 103 -9.12 -13.42 13.81
C GLU A 103 -10.47 -12.68 13.89
N LYS A 104 -11.48 -13.27 14.53
CA LYS A 104 -12.81 -12.64 14.65
C LYS A 104 -12.77 -11.30 15.39
N GLU A 105 -11.97 -11.20 16.46
CA GLU A 105 -11.80 -9.94 17.19
C GLU A 105 -11.01 -8.92 16.35
N ALA A 106 -10.00 -9.39 15.60
CA ALA A 106 -9.22 -8.55 14.71
C ALA A 106 -10.08 -7.94 13.60
N LEU A 107 -10.96 -8.73 12.97
CA LEU A 107 -11.85 -8.27 11.90
C LEU A 107 -12.80 -7.16 12.37
N VAL A 108 -13.35 -7.26 13.59
CA VAL A 108 -14.18 -6.18 14.17
C VAL A 108 -13.40 -4.87 14.28
N LEU A 109 -12.13 -4.94 14.68
CA LEU A 109 -11.28 -3.75 14.78
C LEU A 109 -10.84 -3.21 13.42
N PHE A 110 -10.58 -4.08 12.45
CA PHE A 110 -10.31 -3.65 11.07
C PHE A 110 -11.53 -2.98 10.46
N GLU A 111 -12.73 -3.50 10.68
CA GLU A 111 -13.98 -2.86 10.24
C GLU A 111 -14.16 -1.49 10.89
N GLN A 112 -13.94 -1.38 12.20
CA GLN A 112 -13.98 -0.11 12.92
C GLN A 112 -12.97 0.89 12.32
N ALA A 113 -11.72 0.48 12.15
CA ALA A 113 -10.66 1.34 11.63
C ALA A 113 -10.91 1.74 10.17
N ALA A 114 -11.32 0.81 9.32
CA ALA A 114 -11.64 1.04 7.92
C ALA A 114 -12.82 2.02 7.77
N THR A 115 -13.87 1.84 8.58
CA THR A 115 -15.02 2.76 8.61
C THR A 115 -14.62 4.16 9.05
N ALA A 116 -13.66 4.27 9.98
CA ALA A 116 -13.09 5.53 10.42
C ALA A 116 -12.04 6.13 9.46
N GLY A 117 -11.78 5.51 8.31
CA GLY A 117 -10.92 6.06 7.26
C GLY A 117 -9.48 5.55 7.25
N HIS A 118 -9.14 4.51 8.02
CA HIS A 118 -7.78 3.95 8.05
C HIS A 118 -7.49 3.13 6.77
N PRO A 119 -6.56 3.56 5.89
CA PRO A 119 -6.42 2.97 4.56
C PRO A 119 -5.99 1.50 4.57
N THR A 120 -4.97 1.15 5.35
CA THR A 120 -4.47 -0.24 5.42
C THR A 120 -5.47 -1.18 6.11
N ALA A 121 -6.40 -0.63 6.92
CA ALA A 121 -7.46 -1.44 7.51
C ALA A 121 -8.54 -1.79 6.46
N MET A 122 -8.82 -0.85 5.55
CA MET A 122 -9.67 -1.12 4.39
C MET A 122 -9.07 -2.24 3.54
N VAL A 123 -7.74 -2.24 3.33
CA VAL A 123 -7.06 -3.33 2.61
C VAL A 123 -7.26 -4.67 3.33
N ASN A 124 -6.98 -4.75 4.63
CA ASN A 124 -7.15 -6.00 5.39
C ASN A 124 -8.59 -6.51 5.37
N LEU A 125 -9.56 -5.61 5.46
CA LEU A 125 -10.98 -5.98 5.36
C LEU A 125 -11.34 -6.44 3.96
N GLY A 126 -10.81 -5.77 2.92
CA GLY A 126 -10.97 -6.20 1.54
C GLY A 126 -10.41 -7.61 1.31
N VAL A 127 -9.24 -7.93 1.85
CA VAL A 127 -8.63 -9.27 1.78
C VAL A 127 -9.52 -10.31 2.47
N ALA A 128 -10.01 -10.01 3.67
CA ALA A 128 -10.90 -10.92 4.40
C ALA A 128 -12.24 -11.19 3.67
N LEU A 129 -12.71 -10.23 2.88
CA LEU A 129 -13.97 -10.30 2.13
C LEU A 129 -13.80 -10.82 0.70
N HIS A 130 -12.56 -10.90 0.19
CA HIS A 130 -12.25 -11.13 -1.22
C HIS A 130 -13.01 -12.32 -1.83
N GLU A 131 -12.99 -13.47 -1.16
CA GLU A 131 -13.63 -14.70 -1.65
C GLU A 131 -15.15 -14.74 -1.40
N THR A 132 -15.62 -14.13 -0.30
CA THR A 132 -17.01 -14.31 0.16
C THR A 132 -17.94 -13.17 -0.28
N LYS A 133 -17.38 -11.98 -0.48
CA LYS A 133 -18.09 -10.75 -0.83
C LYS A 133 -17.22 -9.86 -1.74
N PRO A 134 -16.98 -10.29 -2.99
CA PRO A 134 -16.04 -9.62 -3.89
C PRO A 134 -16.40 -8.15 -4.17
N ASP A 135 -17.68 -7.81 -4.27
CA ASP A 135 -18.12 -6.42 -4.46
C ASP A 135 -17.77 -5.51 -3.26
N GLU A 136 -17.90 -6.03 -2.03
CA GLU A 136 -17.49 -5.30 -0.82
C GLU A 136 -15.96 -5.17 -0.77
N ALA A 137 -15.22 -6.23 -1.12
CA ALA A 137 -13.77 -6.21 -1.18
C ALA A 137 -13.26 -5.17 -2.18
N PHE A 138 -13.81 -5.15 -3.40
CA PHE A 138 -13.50 -4.18 -4.44
C PHE A 138 -13.75 -2.73 -3.96
N SER A 139 -14.85 -2.49 -3.27
CA SER A 139 -15.18 -1.18 -2.69
C SER A 139 -14.14 -0.73 -1.65
N TRP A 140 -13.69 -1.64 -0.79
CA TRP A 140 -12.66 -1.33 0.20
C TRP A 140 -11.29 -1.06 -0.42
N TYR A 141 -10.86 -1.88 -1.39
CA TYR A 141 -9.64 -1.63 -2.16
C TYR A 141 -9.69 -0.29 -2.88
N SER A 142 -10.83 0.03 -3.51
CA SER A 142 -11.07 1.32 -4.19
C SER A 142 -10.87 2.50 -3.26
N ARG A 143 -11.41 2.42 -2.04
CA ARG A 143 -11.28 3.49 -1.03
C ARG A 143 -9.84 3.60 -0.52
N ALA A 144 -9.17 2.49 -0.24
CA ALA A 144 -7.77 2.49 0.18
C ALA A 144 -6.85 3.10 -0.89
N ALA A 145 -7.02 2.66 -2.14
CA ALA A 145 -6.25 3.14 -3.29
C ALA A 145 -6.43 4.64 -3.53
N ALA A 146 -7.67 5.15 -3.40
CA ALA A 146 -7.99 6.56 -3.51
C ALA A 146 -7.33 7.42 -2.41
N LEU A 147 -7.06 6.83 -1.23
CA LEU A 147 -6.30 7.45 -0.15
C LEU A 147 -4.78 7.34 -0.33
N GLY A 148 -4.33 6.75 -1.44
CA GLY A 148 -2.91 6.61 -1.76
C GLY A 148 -2.22 5.41 -1.11
N ASP A 149 -2.96 4.53 -0.43
CA ASP A 149 -2.39 3.33 0.19
C ASP A 149 -1.78 2.41 -0.87
N LEU A 150 -0.49 2.09 -0.69
CA LEU A 150 0.29 1.28 -1.61
C LEU A 150 -0.37 -0.10 -1.84
N LEU A 151 -0.70 -0.81 -0.77
CA LEU A 151 -1.34 -2.13 -0.86
C LEU A 151 -2.77 -2.03 -1.41
N GLY A 152 -3.48 -0.93 -1.14
CA GLY A 152 -4.78 -0.64 -1.74
C GLY A 152 -4.69 -0.48 -3.25
N GLN A 153 -3.69 0.25 -3.75
CA GLN A 153 -3.46 0.41 -5.19
C GLN A 153 -3.09 -0.92 -5.86
N TYR A 154 -2.21 -1.71 -5.23
CA TYR A 154 -1.89 -3.05 -5.70
C TYR A 154 -3.13 -3.94 -5.81
N ASN A 155 -3.88 -4.08 -4.71
CA ASN A 155 -5.05 -4.98 -4.65
C ASN A 155 -6.18 -4.53 -5.58
N LEU A 156 -6.36 -3.22 -5.77
CA LEU A 156 -7.30 -2.71 -6.76
C LEU A 156 -6.87 -3.06 -8.19
N GLY A 157 -5.57 -2.98 -8.48
CA GLY A 157 -5.00 -3.40 -9.76
C GLY A 157 -5.27 -4.88 -10.04
N VAL A 158 -4.99 -5.75 -9.06
CA VAL A 158 -5.28 -7.19 -9.13
C VAL A 158 -6.78 -7.46 -9.26
N ALA A 159 -7.63 -6.74 -8.53
CA ALA A 159 -9.08 -6.91 -8.64
C ALA A 159 -9.61 -6.60 -10.05
N TYR A 160 -9.07 -5.58 -10.72
CA TYR A 160 -9.39 -5.31 -12.12
C TYR A 160 -8.80 -6.34 -13.08
N GLN A 161 -7.63 -6.91 -12.77
CA GLN A 161 -7.00 -7.95 -13.57
C GLN A 161 -7.84 -9.24 -13.56
N ASP A 162 -8.27 -9.65 -12.37
CA ASP A 162 -8.90 -10.95 -12.14
C ASP A 162 -10.45 -10.88 -12.18
N GLY A 163 -11.01 -9.67 -12.26
CA GLY A 163 -12.45 -9.44 -12.30
C GLY A 163 -13.15 -9.64 -10.94
N VAL A 164 -12.48 -9.27 -9.85
CA VAL A 164 -13.00 -9.42 -8.49
C VAL A 164 -13.85 -8.22 -8.12
N GLY A 165 -15.17 -8.41 -8.04
CA GLY A 165 -16.13 -7.35 -7.72
C GLY A 165 -16.29 -6.29 -8.81
N THR A 166 -15.71 -6.55 -9.98
CA THR A 166 -15.73 -5.70 -11.18
C THR A 166 -15.54 -6.59 -12.41
N PRO A 167 -16.00 -6.20 -13.62
CA PRO A 167 -15.52 -6.82 -14.84
C PRO A 167 -13.99 -6.64 -14.98
N VAL A 168 -13.35 -7.60 -15.67
CA VAL A 168 -11.93 -7.49 -16.03
C VAL A 168 -11.70 -6.21 -16.85
N ASP A 169 -10.75 -5.39 -16.41
CA ASP A 169 -10.32 -4.18 -17.09
C ASP A 169 -8.80 -4.01 -16.94
N VAL A 170 -8.07 -4.51 -17.94
CA VAL A 170 -6.60 -4.51 -17.92
C VAL A 170 -6.00 -3.11 -17.96
N THR A 171 -6.72 -2.13 -18.53
CA THR A 171 -6.27 -0.73 -18.55
C THR A 171 -6.28 -0.16 -17.14
N GLN A 172 -7.35 -0.42 -16.38
CA GLN A 172 -7.42 -0.04 -14.97
C GLN A 172 -6.42 -0.84 -14.12
N ALA A 173 -6.28 -2.14 -14.37
CA ALA A 173 -5.32 -2.99 -13.67
C ALA A 173 -3.90 -2.41 -13.75
N LEU A 174 -3.41 -2.17 -14.98
CA LEU A 174 -2.09 -1.59 -15.22
C LEU A 174 -1.97 -0.18 -14.62
N ALA A 175 -3.00 0.64 -14.69
CA ALA A 175 -2.96 1.99 -14.12
C ALA A 175 -2.79 1.98 -12.58
N TRP A 176 -3.45 1.06 -11.88
CA TRP A 176 -3.36 0.94 -10.43
C TRP A 176 -2.08 0.23 -9.97
N LEU A 177 -1.68 -0.85 -10.65
CA LEU A 177 -0.38 -1.49 -10.41
C LEU A 177 0.77 -0.51 -10.63
N GLN A 178 0.70 0.33 -11.68
CA GLN A 178 1.72 1.35 -11.93
C GLN A 178 1.82 2.35 -10.77
N LYS A 179 0.68 2.79 -10.22
CA LYS A 179 0.68 3.70 -9.08
C LYS A 179 1.34 3.07 -7.87
N SER A 180 1.06 1.79 -7.58
CA SER A 180 1.71 1.06 -6.50
C SER A 180 3.22 0.92 -6.75
N SER A 181 3.60 0.49 -7.95
CA SER A 181 5.01 0.35 -8.36
C SER A 181 5.78 1.68 -8.29
N ASN A 182 5.15 2.81 -8.62
CA ASN A 182 5.79 4.12 -8.50
C ASN A 182 6.08 4.52 -7.03
N GLN A 183 5.42 3.89 -6.06
CA GLN A 183 5.70 4.05 -4.63
C GLN A 183 6.77 3.07 -4.10
N GLY A 184 7.34 2.23 -4.98
CA GLY A 184 8.38 1.28 -4.63
C GLY A 184 7.89 -0.14 -4.37
N ASP A 185 6.62 -0.45 -4.67
CA ASP A 185 6.10 -1.81 -4.61
C ASP A 185 6.77 -2.69 -5.69
N ASP A 186 7.54 -3.67 -5.24
CA ASP A 186 8.28 -4.59 -6.08
C ASP A 186 7.36 -5.67 -6.67
N VAL A 187 6.34 -6.10 -5.94
CA VAL A 187 5.33 -7.08 -6.37
C VAL A 187 4.46 -6.48 -7.46
N ALA A 188 4.05 -5.20 -7.32
CA ALA A 188 3.33 -4.52 -8.39
C ALA A 188 4.17 -4.37 -9.67
N ALA A 189 5.48 -4.10 -9.55
CA ALA A 189 6.37 -4.06 -10.69
C ALA A 189 6.47 -5.43 -11.37
N TYR A 190 6.64 -6.50 -10.58
CA TYR A 190 6.64 -7.88 -11.06
C TYR A 190 5.35 -8.25 -11.79
N ASN A 191 4.17 -7.95 -11.23
CA ASN A 191 2.90 -8.24 -11.89
C ASN A 191 2.73 -7.50 -13.22
N ILE A 192 3.20 -6.25 -13.33
CA ILE A 192 3.20 -5.53 -14.62
C ILE A 192 4.10 -6.23 -15.64
N ALA A 193 5.25 -6.77 -15.20
CA ALA A 193 6.13 -7.53 -16.06
C ALA A 193 5.42 -8.76 -16.62
N ILE A 194 4.79 -9.56 -15.74
CA ILE A 194 4.04 -10.77 -16.10
C ILE A 194 2.91 -10.46 -17.09
N ILE A 195 2.12 -9.41 -16.87
CA ILE A 195 1.04 -9.01 -17.79
C ILE A 195 1.57 -8.78 -19.22
N HIS A 196 2.77 -8.20 -19.34
CA HIS A 196 3.40 -7.95 -20.64
C HIS A 196 4.16 -9.16 -21.20
N ASP A 197 4.65 -10.04 -20.34
CA ASP A 197 5.43 -11.23 -20.70
C ASP A 197 4.53 -12.36 -21.22
N GLU A 198 3.43 -12.65 -20.52
CA GLU A 198 2.54 -13.75 -20.90
C GLU A 198 1.67 -13.43 -22.12
N GLY A 199 1.40 -12.14 -22.37
CA GLY A 199 0.58 -11.73 -23.51
C GLY A 199 -0.91 -12.11 -23.42
N THR A 200 -1.37 -12.67 -22.28
CA THR A 200 -2.74 -13.17 -22.09
C THR A 200 -3.78 -12.06 -22.03
N LEU A 201 -3.45 -10.95 -21.35
CA LEU A 201 -4.37 -9.85 -21.06
C LEU A 201 -4.16 -8.63 -21.97
N VAL A 202 -2.94 -8.45 -22.46
CA VAL A 202 -2.54 -7.47 -23.48
C VAL A 202 -1.60 -8.17 -24.45
N PRO A 203 -1.42 -7.69 -25.70
CA PRO A 203 -0.39 -8.24 -26.57
C PRO A 203 0.98 -8.25 -25.88
N GLU A 204 1.69 -9.36 -26.04
CA GLU A 204 3.03 -9.56 -25.50
C GLU A 204 3.94 -8.37 -25.84
N ASN A 205 4.74 -7.95 -24.87
CA ASN A 205 5.71 -6.89 -25.02
C ASN A 205 6.95 -7.18 -24.16
N THR A 206 7.87 -7.96 -24.73
CA THR A 206 9.10 -8.39 -24.06
C THR A 206 9.95 -7.21 -23.55
N ASP A 207 10.02 -6.09 -24.29
CA ASP A 207 10.77 -4.90 -23.87
C ASP A 207 10.20 -4.28 -22.58
N LYS A 208 8.87 -4.21 -22.48
CA LYS A 208 8.20 -3.75 -21.26
C LYS A 208 8.34 -4.75 -20.13
N ALA A 209 8.18 -6.04 -20.41
CA ALA A 209 8.40 -7.09 -19.42
C ALA A 209 9.81 -6.99 -18.80
N LEU A 210 10.85 -6.93 -19.62
CA LEU A 210 12.24 -6.73 -19.18
C LEU A 210 12.44 -5.47 -18.36
N THR A 211 11.79 -4.36 -18.75
CA THR A 211 11.86 -3.09 -18.00
C THR A 211 11.31 -3.27 -16.59
N TYR A 212 10.16 -3.92 -16.45
CA TYR A 212 9.51 -4.11 -15.15
C TYR A 212 10.14 -5.22 -14.31
N TYR A 213 10.63 -6.31 -14.93
CA TYR A 213 11.41 -7.32 -14.22
C TYR A 213 12.68 -6.72 -13.62
N ARG A 214 13.44 -5.93 -14.39
CA ARG A 214 14.62 -5.21 -13.86
C ARG A 214 14.25 -4.28 -12.70
N LEU A 215 13.16 -3.53 -12.84
CA LEU A 215 12.67 -2.65 -11.78
C LEU A 215 12.30 -3.42 -10.50
N ALA A 216 11.68 -4.59 -10.62
CA ALA A 216 11.33 -5.46 -9.50
C ALA A 216 12.60 -6.07 -8.85
N VAL A 217 13.56 -6.52 -9.66
CA VAL A 217 14.87 -7.01 -9.19
C VAL A 217 15.64 -5.95 -8.42
N ASP A 218 15.69 -4.71 -8.93
CA ASP A 218 16.35 -3.57 -8.26
C ASP A 218 15.72 -3.27 -6.88
N ARG A 219 14.48 -3.70 -6.66
CA ARG A 219 13.75 -3.57 -5.39
C ARG A 219 13.74 -4.83 -4.54
N GLY A 220 14.42 -5.89 -4.99
CA GLY A 220 14.63 -7.12 -4.25
C GLY A 220 13.57 -8.20 -4.46
N ASN A 221 12.75 -8.11 -5.50
CA ASN A 221 11.77 -9.16 -5.80
C ASN A 221 12.47 -10.43 -6.30
N THR A 222 12.32 -11.54 -5.58
CA THR A 222 12.98 -12.82 -5.89
C THR A 222 12.40 -13.51 -7.12
N ASP A 223 11.08 -13.48 -7.29
CA ASP A 223 10.42 -14.10 -8.45
C ASP A 223 10.85 -13.41 -9.76
N ALA A 224 10.98 -12.08 -9.73
CA ALA A 224 11.52 -11.30 -10.84
C ALA A 224 12.97 -11.65 -11.17
N MET A 225 13.80 -12.00 -10.16
CA MET A 225 15.18 -12.45 -10.41
C MET A 225 15.19 -13.76 -11.18
N VAL A 226 14.32 -14.71 -10.81
CA VAL A 226 14.18 -15.99 -11.50
C VAL A 226 13.72 -15.78 -12.93
N ASN A 227 12.64 -15.04 -13.16
CA ASN A 227 12.14 -14.81 -14.53
C ASN A 227 13.13 -14.03 -15.39
N LEU A 228 13.77 -13.00 -14.85
CA LEU A 228 14.81 -12.26 -15.59
C LEU A 228 16.02 -13.16 -15.89
N GLY A 229 16.37 -14.06 -14.99
CA GLY A 229 17.40 -15.07 -15.20
C GLY A 229 17.06 -15.99 -16.37
N ILE A 230 15.82 -16.48 -16.44
CA ILE A 230 15.33 -17.31 -17.54
C ILE A 230 15.43 -16.56 -18.88
N MET A 231 15.04 -15.28 -18.90
CA MET A 231 15.12 -14.46 -20.10
C MET A 231 16.56 -14.29 -20.60
N TYR A 232 17.53 -14.05 -19.70
CA TYR A 232 18.94 -13.99 -20.05
C TYR A 232 19.49 -15.34 -20.48
N GLU A 233 19.07 -16.44 -19.86
CA GLU A 233 19.55 -17.77 -20.24
C GLU A 233 19.11 -18.14 -21.66
N LYS A 234 17.84 -17.87 -21.98
CA LYS A 234 17.24 -18.23 -23.27
C LYS A 234 17.44 -17.19 -24.37
N GLY A 235 17.84 -15.97 -24.01
CA GLY A 235 17.91 -14.84 -24.92
C GLY A 235 16.54 -14.32 -25.37
N GLU A 236 15.56 -14.32 -24.46
CA GLU A 236 14.19 -13.84 -24.72
C GLU A 236 14.15 -12.32 -24.58
N GLY A 237 14.10 -11.59 -25.70
CA GLY A 237 14.12 -10.12 -25.73
C GLY A 237 15.46 -9.46 -25.33
N VAL A 238 16.43 -10.25 -24.86
CA VAL A 238 17.81 -9.84 -24.56
C VAL A 238 18.79 -10.80 -25.23
N ALA A 239 20.04 -10.38 -25.41
CA ALA A 239 21.09 -11.31 -25.81
C ALA A 239 21.29 -12.36 -24.71
N ALA A 240 21.44 -13.63 -25.10
CA ALA A 240 21.68 -14.70 -24.15
C ALA A 240 22.97 -14.46 -23.36
N ASP A 241 22.90 -14.58 -22.04
CA ASP A 241 23.99 -14.36 -21.09
C ASP A 241 23.80 -15.26 -19.86
N VAL A 242 24.38 -16.46 -19.93
CA VAL A 242 24.31 -17.47 -18.87
C VAL A 242 24.97 -16.98 -17.58
N ALA A 243 26.02 -16.14 -17.67
CA ALA A 243 26.68 -15.62 -16.48
C ALA A 243 25.78 -14.64 -15.72
N THR A 244 25.07 -13.76 -16.44
CA THR A 244 24.07 -12.88 -15.84
C THR A 244 22.90 -13.68 -15.26
N ALA A 245 22.40 -14.70 -15.98
CA ALA A 245 21.35 -15.60 -15.48
C ALA A 245 21.76 -16.29 -14.17
N LEU A 246 22.94 -16.92 -14.15
CA LEU A 246 23.49 -17.58 -12.97
C LEU A 246 23.66 -16.62 -11.79
N GLY A 247 24.08 -15.37 -12.04
CA GLY A 247 24.18 -14.35 -11.01
C GLY A 247 22.84 -14.01 -10.36
N LEU A 248 21.77 -13.89 -11.17
CA LEU A 248 20.41 -13.66 -10.68
C LEU A 248 19.89 -14.85 -9.87
N TYR A 249 20.05 -16.08 -10.38
CA TYR A 249 19.63 -17.28 -9.66
C TYR A 249 20.39 -17.45 -8.33
N LYS A 250 21.71 -17.23 -8.30
CA LYS A 250 22.50 -17.27 -7.05
C LYS A 250 22.01 -16.24 -6.04
N HIS A 251 21.63 -15.06 -6.49
CA HIS A 251 21.09 -14.03 -5.60
C HIS A 251 19.75 -14.46 -5.00
N ALA A 252 18.79 -14.90 -5.82
CA ALA A 252 17.49 -15.38 -5.35
C ALA A 252 17.64 -16.61 -4.42
N ALA A 253 18.49 -17.57 -4.77
CA ALA A 253 18.80 -18.73 -3.93
C ALA A 253 19.39 -18.33 -2.57
N GLY A 254 20.26 -17.31 -2.54
CA GLY A 254 20.81 -16.75 -1.30
C GLY A 254 19.75 -16.10 -0.39
N LEU A 255 18.60 -15.69 -0.96
CA LEU A 255 17.43 -15.18 -0.25
C LEU A 255 16.45 -16.31 0.15
N GLY A 256 16.76 -17.56 -0.17
CA GLY A 256 15.99 -18.75 0.21
C GLY A 256 15.06 -19.29 -0.87
N ASP A 257 15.15 -18.79 -2.11
CA ASP A 257 14.35 -19.28 -3.23
C ASP A 257 14.81 -20.68 -3.69
N ALA A 258 13.90 -21.65 -3.64
CA ALA A 258 14.21 -23.05 -3.92
C ALA A 258 14.30 -23.34 -5.43
N ASP A 259 13.51 -22.65 -6.25
CA ASP A 259 13.49 -22.83 -7.70
C ASP A 259 14.78 -22.22 -8.29
N ALA A 260 15.15 -21.03 -7.84
CA ALA A 260 16.43 -20.41 -8.17
C ALA A 260 17.62 -21.32 -7.80
N LYS A 261 17.55 -21.97 -6.63
CA LYS A 261 18.59 -22.94 -6.22
C LYS A 261 18.69 -24.11 -7.20
N ALA A 262 17.56 -24.65 -7.65
CA ALA A 262 17.55 -25.73 -8.63
C ALA A 262 18.16 -25.28 -9.98
N GLU A 263 17.90 -24.04 -10.40
CA GLU A 263 18.51 -23.47 -11.61
C GLU A 263 20.01 -23.25 -11.50
N VAL A 264 20.52 -22.83 -10.33
CA VAL A 264 21.97 -22.78 -10.06
C VAL A 264 22.59 -24.16 -10.19
N ASP A 265 22.03 -25.16 -9.49
CA ASP A 265 22.56 -26.52 -9.48
C ASP A 265 22.55 -27.13 -10.90
N ARG A 266 21.53 -26.82 -11.72
CA ARG A 266 21.45 -27.24 -13.12
C ARG A 266 22.56 -26.63 -13.98
N LEU A 267 22.72 -25.30 -13.93
CA LEU A 267 23.69 -24.59 -14.76
C LEU A 267 25.14 -24.94 -14.40
N GLU A 268 25.46 -25.07 -13.12
CA GLU A 268 26.81 -25.49 -12.70
C GLU A 268 27.13 -26.92 -13.14
N ALA A 269 26.15 -27.83 -13.10
CA ALA A 269 26.34 -29.19 -13.59
C ALA A 269 26.47 -29.29 -15.12
N ASP A 270 25.92 -28.34 -15.88
CA ASP A 270 26.08 -28.26 -17.34
C ASP A 270 27.47 -27.74 -17.73
N ASP A 271 28.05 -26.82 -16.95
CA ASP A 271 29.39 -26.26 -17.16
C ASP A 271 30.48 -27.33 -16.92
N ASP A 272 30.39 -28.06 -15.81
CA ASP A 272 31.30 -29.18 -15.46
C ASP A 272 31.32 -30.30 -16.50
N ARG A 273 30.29 -30.40 -17.35
CA ARG A 273 30.20 -31.40 -18.44
C ARG A 273 30.82 -30.94 -19.75
N GLN A 274 31.09 -29.63 -19.89
CA GLN A 274 31.62 -29.03 -21.12
C GLN A 274 33.13 -28.77 -21.06
N GLU A 275 33.75 -28.85 -19.88
CA GLU A 275 35.20 -28.83 -19.65
C GLU A 275 35.86 -30.22 -19.75
#